data_AF-J9EKJ0-F1
#
_entry.id   AF-J9EKJ0-F1
#
_cell.length_a   1.000
_cell.length_b   1.000
_cell.length_c   1.000
_cell.angle_alpha   90.00
_cell.angle_beta   90.00
_cell.angle_gamma   90.00
#
_symmetry.space_group_name_H-M   'P 1'
#
loop_
_entity.id
_entity.type
_entity.pdbx_description
1 polymer ?
#
loop_
_entity_poly.entity_id
_entity_poly.type
_entity_poly.pdbx_seq_one_letter_code
_entity_poly.pdbx_strand_id
1 'polypeptide(L)' 'CPLKLSSFSNWTDCLHKNPELRKEGGCYQIRILPLEDRLIYVDTSELTRNCSADKCPEYIP' A
#
# COMPACT_ATOMS: atom_id res chain seq x y z
N CYS A 1 10.70 17.35 -14.30
CA CYS A 1 10.59 17.78 -12.89
C CYS A 1 10.27 16.59 -12.00
N PRO A 2 10.75 16.53 -10.75
CA PRO A 2 10.39 15.46 -9.85
C PRO A 2 8.90 15.48 -9.54
N LEU A 3 8.28 14.30 -9.49
CA LEU A 3 6.89 14.14 -9.08
C LEU A 3 6.83 13.96 -7.56
N LYS A 4 5.82 14.54 -6.93
CA LYS A 4 5.62 14.39 -5.48
C LYS A 4 5.14 12.96 -5.18
N LEU A 5 5.66 12.34 -4.13
CA LEU A 5 5.20 11.03 -3.70
C LEU A 5 3.68 11.03 -3.42
N SER A 6 3.16 12.12 -2.83
CA SER A 6 1.73 12.32 -2.57
C SER A 6 0.82 12.33 -3.80
N SER A 7 1.37 12.55 -5.01
CA SER A 7 0.57 12.55 -6.23
C SER A 7 0.23 11.13 -6.73
N PHE A 8 0.87 10.09 -6.19
CA PHE A 8 0.56 8.71 -6.53
C PHE A 8 -0.55 8.19 -5.62
N SER A 9 -1.76 8.12 -6.17
CA SER A 9 -2.98 7.71 -5.47
C SER A 9 -3.38 6.26 -5.73
N ASN A 10 -2.60 5.52 -6.52
CA ASN A 10 -2.80 4.09 -6.76
C ASN A 10 -2.18 3.28 -5.62
N TRP A 11 -2.87 2.22 -5.24
CA TRP A 11 -2.48 1.33 -4.15
C TRP A 11 -2.70 -0.11 -4.57
N THR A 12 -1.93 -1.01 -3.97
CA THR A 12 -2.15 -2.46 -4.11
C THR A 12 -3.49 -2.85 -3.51
N ASP A 13 -3.89 -4.09 -3.76
CA ASP A 13 -4.90 -4.75 -2.94
C ASP A 13 -4.45 -4.82 -1.47
N CYS A 14 -5.41 -5.11 -0.59
CA CYS A 14 -5.14 -5.26 0.83
C CYS A 14 -4.45 -6.61 1.10
N LEU A 15 -3.23 -6.51 1.62
CA LEU A 15 -2.37 -7.63 1.96
C LEU A 15 -2.37 -7.86 3.47
N HIS A 16 -2.29 -9.12 3.90
CA HIS A 16 -2.13 -9.45 5.32
C HIS A 16 -0.79 -8.92 5.84
N LYS A 17 -0.82 -8.23 6.98
CA LYS A 17 0.41 -7.84 7.70
C LYS A 17 1.15 -9.07 8.24
N ASN A 18 0.38 -10.03 8.73
CA ASN A 18 0.87 -11.33 9.18
C ASN A 18 0.02 -12.43 8.52
N PRO A 19 0.59 -13.18 7.56
CA PRO A 19 -0.12 -14.27 6.89
C PRO A 19 -0.65 -15.36 7.83
N GLU A 20 0.05 -15.65 8.93
CA GLU A 20 -0.33 -16.67 9.91
C GLU A 20 -1.60 -16.28 10.69
N LEU A 21 -1.73 -14.98 11.00
CA LEU A 21 -2.88 -14.42 11.70
C LEU A 21 -3.99 -13.93 10.75
N ARG A 22 -3.74 -13.96 9.43
CA ARG A 22 -4.67 -13.52 8.39
C ARG A 22 -5.31 -12.16 8.74
N LYS A 23 -6.65 -12.11 8.78
CA LYS A 23 -7.44 -10.92 9.09
C LYS A 23 -7.21 -10.39 10.50
N GLU A 24 -6.92 -11.25 11.48
CA GLU A 24 -6.66 -10.85 12.87
C GLU A 24 -5.33 -10.08 12.99
N GLY A 25 -4.35 -10.42 12.15
CA GLY A 25 -3.09 -9.66 12.03
C GLY A 25 -3.25 -8.28 11.40
N GLY A 26 -4.42 -7.99 10.83
CA GLY A 26 -4.72 -6.78 10.10
C GLY A 26 -4.16 -6.77 8.68
N CYS A 27 -4.67 -5.84 7.87
CA CYS A 27 -4.26 -5.66 6.49
C CYS A 27 -3.69 -4.27 6.23
N TYR A 28 -2.86 -4.17 5.19
CA TYR A 28 -2.31 -2.93 4.68
C TYR A 28 -2.24 -2.97 3.15
N GLN A 29 -2.08 -1.82 2.55
CA GLN A 29 -1.83 -1.68 1.12
C GLN A 29 -0.63 -0.76 0.91
N ILE A 30 0.07 -0.99 -0.20
CA ILE A 30 1.32 -0.32 -0.55
C ILE A 30 1.04 0.61 -1.73
N ARG A 31 1.65 1.79 -1.72
CA ARG A 31 1.51 2.75 -2.82
C ARG A 31 2.19 2.23 -4.06
N ILE A 32 1.48 2.23 -5.20
CA ILE A 32 2.03 1.80 -6.49
C ILE A 32 2.76 2.98 -7.12
N LEU A 33 4.05 2.78 -7.40
CA LEU A 33 4.89 3.74 -8.12
C LEU A 33 5.10 3.25 -9.56
N PRO A 34 5.26 4.16 -10.53
CA PRO A 34 5.62 3.79 -11.89
C PRO A 34 6.97 3.06 -11.92
N LEU A 35 7.08 2.03 -12.76
CA LEU A 35 8.31 1.24 -12.95
C LEU A 35 9.35 1.91 -13.86
N GLU A 36 9.04 3.11 -14.35
CA GLU A 36 9.92 3.90 -15.19
C GLU A 36 10.92 4.69 -14.35
N ASP A 37 12.13 4.89 -14.87
CA ASP A 37 13.13 5.77 -14.24
C ASP A 37 12.59 7.20 -14.11
N ARG A 38 12.14 7.54 -12.90
CA ARG A 38 11.58 8.86 -12.57
C ARG A 38 12.12 9.38 -11.26
N LEU A 39 12.42 10.67 -11.22
CA LEU A 39 12.73 11.38 -9.99
C LEU A 39 11.45 11.59 -9.17
N ILE A 40 11.44 11.09 -7.93
CA ILE A 40 10.33 11.24 -6.99
C ILE A 40 10.80 12.09 -5.81
N TYR A 41 10.04 13.12 -5.49
CA TYR A 41 10.22 13.94 -4.30
C TYR A 41 9.38 13.38 -3.16
N VAL A 42 10.02 12.97 -2.06
CA VAL A 42 9.36 12.39 -0.89
C VAL A 42 8.77 13.50 -0.03
N ASP A 43 7.53 13.89 -0.31
CA ASP A 43 6.79 14.92 0.42
C ASP A 43 5.81 14.38 1.48
N THR A 44 5.71 13.06 1.60
CA THR A 44 4.86 12.36 2.58
C THR A 44 5.55 11.09 3.07
N SER A 45 5.23 10.66 4.29
CA SER A 45 5.67 9.38 4.86
C SER A 45 4.70 8.23 4.60
N GLU A 46 3.57 8.48 3.97
CA GLU A 46 2.50 7.49 3.75
C GLU A 46 2.83 6.56 2.57
N LEU A 47 3.80 5.67 2.76
CA LEU A 47 4.15 4.61 1.80
C LEU A 47 3.17 3.42 1.86
N THR A 48 2.63 3.19 3.06
CA THR A 48 1.65 2.16 3.36
C THR A 48 0.49 2.77 4.09
N ARG A 49 -0.71 2.24 3.86
CA ARG A 49 -1.90 2.62 4.62
C ARG A 49 -2.64 1.37 5.10
N ASN A 50 -3.24 1.47 6.28
CA ASN A 50 -4.05 0.38 6.82
C ASN A 50 -5.31 0.20 5.97
N CYS A 51 -5.72 -1.05 5.79
CA CYS A 51 -7.01 -1.36 5.23
C CYS A 51 -8.07 -1.44 6.33
N SER A 52 -9.31 -1.10 5.98
CA SER A 52 -10.46 -1.38 6.83
C SER A 52 -10.74 -2.89 6.87
N ALA A 53 -11.38 -3.37 7.94
CA ALA A 53 -11.58 -4.80 8.18
C ALA A 53 -12.45 -5.48 7.10
N ASP A 54 -13.34 -4.73 6.46
CA ASP A 54 -14.17 -5.18 5.33
C ASP A 54 -13.37 -5.41 4.04
N LYS A 55 -12.25 -4.71 3.86
CA LYS A 55 -11.36 -4.86 2.68
C LYS A 55 -10.24 -5.86 2.89
N CYS A 56 -10.09 -6.36 4.11
CA CYS A 56 -9.07 -7.36 4.45
C CYS A 56 -9.61 -8.76 4.06
N PRO A 57 -9.04 -9.41 3.03
CA PRO A 57 -9.52 -10.72 2.59
C PRO A 57 -9.34 -11.74 3.72
N GLU A 58 -10.25 -12.72 3.82
CA GLU A 58 -10.07 -13.82 4.78
C GLU A 58 -8.95 -14.78 4.37
N TYR A 59 -8.71 -14.88 3.05
CA TYR A 59 -7.72 -15.77 2.47
C TYR A 59 -7.06 -15.09 1.26
N ILE A 60 -5.73 -15.14 1.21
CA ILE A 60 -4.92 -14.78 0.05
C ILE A 60 -4.37 -16.13 -0.49
N PRO A 61 -4.71 -16.53 -1.72
CA PRO A 61 -4.30 -17.82 -2.29
C PRO A 61 -2.80 -17.98 -2.46
#